data_AF-A0A0K1PK42-F1
#
_entry.id   AF-A0A0K1PK42-F1
#
_cell.length_a   1.000
_cell.length_b   1.000
_cell.length_c   1.000
_cell.angle_alpha   90.00
_cell.angle_beta   90.00
_cell.angle_gamma   90.00
#
_symmetry.space_group_name_H-M   'P 1'
#
loop_
_entity.id
_entity.type
_entity.pdbx_description
1 polymer ?
#
loop_
_entity_poly.entity_id
_entity_poly.type
_entity_poly.pdbx_seq_one_letter_code
_entity_poly.pdbx_strand_id
1 'polypeptide(L)'
;MLLLRFLTLLFSTCAGANCNQPAPPPQDPAAAQGEPVVREVTGRVVEHAVTLNGDLTGVVLEDRTRVHFPPAAGATLTPLLRGGRTVRVIGVQHPGPQGLVLEASSITSVDDGVTVNVPEAVPPAATHR
;
A
#
# COMPACT_ATOMS: atom_id res chain seq x y z
N MET A 1 -27.75 53.34 -24.52
CA MET A 1 -26.67 54.11 -25.18
C MET A 1 -25.44 53.96 -24.29
N LEU A 2 -24.28 53.47 -24.73
CA LEU A 2 -23.80 52.97 -26.02
C LEU A 2 -22.66 51.97 -25.65
N LEU A 3 -22.79 50.67 -25.93
CA LEU A 3 -22.06 49.95 -27.01
C LEU A 3 -20.52 49.85 -26.75
N LEU A 4 -19.73 48.77 -26.88
CA LEU A 4 -19.84 47.31 -27.15
C LEU A 4 -18.44 46.87 -27.69
N ARG A 5 -18.18 45.55 -27.81
CA ARG A 5 -16.98 44.93 -28.46
C ARG A 5 -15.69 45.05 -27.60
N PHE A 6 -14.78 44.07 -27.51
CA PHE A 6 -14.46 42.87 -28.31
C PHE A 6 -14.46 41.59 -27.40
N LEU A 7 -14.89 40.39 -27.82
CA LEU A 7 -14.31 39.48 -28.85
C LEU A 7 -12.90 38.99 -28.39
N THR A 8 -12.56 37.72 -28.17
CA THR A 8 -13.21 36.43 -28.54
C THR A 8 -12.70 35.26 -27.67
N LEU A 9 -13.46 34.15 -27.71
CA LEU A 9 -13.12 32.72 -27.51
C LEU A 9 -11.64 32.29 -27.73
N LEU A 10 -11.15 31.08 -27.39
CA LEU A 10 -11.75 29.83 -26.91
C LEU A 10 -10.99 29.38 -25.63
N PHE A 11 -11.45 28.49 -24.74
CA PHE A 11 -12.65 27.63 -24.70
C PHE A 11 -13.33 27.76 -23.32
N SER A 12 -14.54 27.21 -23.18
CA SER A 12 -15.08 26.79 -21.88
C SER A 12 -16.01 25.59 -22.06
N THR A 13 -15.73 24.51 -21.32
CA THR A 13 -16.68 23.43 -20.94
C THR A 13 -17.63 22.87 -22.01
N CYS A 14 -17.12 21.92 -22.78
CA CYS A 14 -17.87 20.73 -23.20
C CYS A 14 -17.14 19.50 -22.60
N ALA A 15 -17.77 18.39 -22.21
CA ALA A 15 -19.18 18.11 -21.88
C ALA A 15 -19.21 16.74 -21.17
N GLY A 16 -20.17 16.51 -20.28
CA GLY A 16 -20.62 15.17 -19.87
C GLY A 16 -19.66 14.31 -19.04
N ALA A 17 -20.00 14.14 -17.75
CA ALA A 17 -19.88 12.85 -17.08
C ALA A 17 -20.91 12.74 -15.94
N ASN A 18 -21.97 11.97 -16.21
CA ASN A 18 -22.69 11.15 -15.24
C ASN A 18 -23.41 11.85 -14.04
N CYS A 19 -24.63 12.34 -14.29
CA CYS A 19 -25.61 12.73 -13.26
C CYS A 19 -26.21 11.51 -12.50
N ASN A 20 -25.40 10.49 -12.21
CA ASN A 20 -25.85 9.23 -11.63
C ASN A 20 -24.79 8.62 -10.68
N GLN A 21 -24.20 9.43 -9.81
CA GLN A 21 -23.64 8.93 -8.56
C GLN A 21 -24.70 9.05 -7.47
N PRO A 22 -25.18 7.93 -6.89
CA PRO A 22 -25.82 7.97 -5.58
C PRO A 22 -24.90 8.70 -4.60
N ALA A 23 -25.47 9.51 -3.72
CA ALA A 23 -24.69 10.14 -2.65
C ALA A 23 -23.92 9.04 -1.90
N PRO A 24 -22.62 9.24 -1.59
CA PRO A 24 -21.89 8.28 -0.79
C PRO A 24 -22.65 8.07 0.53
N PRO A 25 -22.83 6.82 0.99
CA PRO A 25 -23.54 6.57 2.23
C PRO A 25 -22.84 7.28 3.40
N PRO A 26 -23.56 7.55 4.50
CA PRO A 26 -22.96 8.15 5.70
C PRO A 26 -21.68 7.40 6.07
N GLN A 27 -20.57 8.13 6.12
CA GLN A 27 -19.26 7.54 6.41
C GLN A 27 -19.16 7.28 7.91
N ASP A 28 -19.76 6.17 8.36
CA ASP A 28 -19.47 5.61 9.67
C ASP A 28 -17.96 5.38 9.78
N PRO A 29 -17.26 5.87 10.81
CA PRO A 29 -15.82 5.69 10.95
C PRO A 29 -15.36 4.22 10.97
N ALA A 30 -16.28 3.29 11.24
CA ALA A 30 -16.05 1.84 11.13
C ALA A 30 -15.96 1.34 9.67
N ALA A 31 -16.67 1.96 8.73
CA ALA A 31 -16.69 1.54 7.32
C ALA A 31 -15.41 1.95 6.54
N ALA A 32 -14.52 2.73 7.15
CA ALA A 32 -13.18 2.99 6.63
C ALA A 32 -12.26 1.76 6.70
N GLN A 33 -12.66 0.71 7.41
CA GLN A 33 -11.99 -0.60 7.43
C GLN A 33 -12.45 -1.41 6.20
N GLY A 34 -11.90 -1.05 5.03
CA GLY A 34 -12.04 -1.88 3.83
C GLY A 34 -11.58 -3.31 4.10
N GLU A 35 -12.29 -4.29 3.54
CA GLU A 35 -12.05 -5.71 3.81
C GLU A 35 -10.58 -6.11 3.56
N PRO A 36 -10.03 -7.05 4.35
CA PRO A 36 -8.70 -7.61 4.11
C PRO A 36 -8.68 -8.37 2.78
N VAL A 37 -8.09 -7.79 1.74
CA VAL A 37 -8.00 -8.40 0.40
C VAL A 37 -6.62 -9.01 0.20
N VAL A 38 -6.58 -10.30 -0.16
CA VAL A 38 -5.32 -10.93 -0.59
C VAL A 38 -4.86 -10.27 -1.89
N ARG A 39 -3.65 -9.71 -1.89
CA ARG A 39 -3.08 -8.98 -3.03
C ARG A 39 -1.64 -9.37 -3.28
N GLU A 40 -1.30 -9.34 -4.56
CA GLU A 40 0.06 -9.45 -5.06
C GLU A 40 0.53 -8.06 -5.53
N VAL A 41 1.72 -7.65 -5.13
CA VAL A 41 2.36 -6.39 -5.52
C VAL A 41 3.80 -6.69 -5.91
N THR A 42 4.27 -6.13 -7.04
CA THR A 42 5.66 -6.20 -7.47
C THR A 42 6.19 -4.79 -7.67
N GLY A 43 7.38 -4.49 -7.14
CA GLY A 43 7.99 -3.17 -7.28
C GLY A 43 9.36 -3.09 -6.61
N ARG A 44 10.03 -1.96 -6.81
CA ARG A 44 11.33 -1.65 -6.20
C ARG A 44 11.16 -1.23 -4.74
N VAL A 45 12.01 -1.76 -3.86
CA VAL A 45 12.14 -1.29 -2.47
C VAL A 45 12.85 0.06 -2.44
N VAL A 46 12.21 1.08 -1.89
CA VAL A 46 12.75 2.45 -1.77
C VAL A 46 13.10 2.83 -0.32
N GLU A 47 12.39 2.30 0.68
CA GLU A 47 12.68 2.54 2.10
C GLU A 47 12.53 1.24 2.91
N HIS A 48 13.20 1.17 4.06
CA HIS A 48 13.13 0.04 4.99
C HIS A 48 12.55 0.49 6.33
N ALA A 49 11.63 -0.28 6.90
CA ALA A 49 11.18 -0.12 8.27
C ALA A 49 12.00 -1.04 9.18
N VAL A 50 12.65 -0.46 10.20
CA VAL A 50 13.48 -1.18 11.17
C VAL A 50 13.06 -0.87 12.61
N THR A 51 13.24 -1.83 13.51
CA THR A 51 13.11 -1.62 14.96
C THR A 51 14.28 -0.78 15.49
N LEU A 52 14.15 -0.31 16.73
CA LEU A 52 15.25 0.33 17.46
C LEU A 52 16.48 -0.59 17.63
N ASN A 53 16.28 -1.92 17.57
CA ASN A 53 17.36 -2.91 17.65
C ASN A 53 18.04 -3.15 16.29
N GLY A 54 17.51 -2.58 15.20
CA GLY A 54 17.99 -2.80 13.83
C GLY A 54 17.31 -3.96 13.10
N ASP A 55 16.31 -4.63 13.67
CA ASP A 55 15.58 -5.70 12.99
C ASP A 55 14.69 -5.13 11.88
N LEU A 56 14.73 -5.71 10.69
CA LEU A 56 13.84 -5.34 9.60
C LEU A 56 12.40 -5.81 9.90
N THR A 57 11.43 -4.90 9.90
CA THR A 57 9.99 -5.20 10.14
C THR A 57 9.11 -4.86 8.95
N GLY A 58 9.67 -4.24 7.91
CA GLY A 58 8.94 -3.93 6.71
C GLY A 58 9.78 -3.22 5.66
N VAL A 59 9.16 -2.99 4.51
CA VAL A 59 9.71 -2.21 3.40
C VAL A 59 8.63 -1.33 2.79
N VAL A 60 9.03 -0.22 2.19
CA VAL A 60 8.16 0.63 1.38
C VAL A 60 8.56 0.46 -0.09
N LEU A 61 7.57 0.20 -0.94
CA LEU A 61 7.76 0.09 -2.38
C LEU A 61 7.61 1.47 -3.04
N GLU A 62 8.11 1.60 -4.28
CA GLU A 62 8.07 2.84 -5.06
C GLU A 62 6.65 3.40 -5.32
N ASP A 63 5.62 2.55 -5.24
CA ASP A 63 4.21 2.92 -5.32
C ASP A 63 3.64 3.50 -4.00
N ARG A 64 4.47 3.57 -2.95
CA ARG A 64 4.16 3.91 -1.55
C ARG A 64 3.29 2.88 -0.82
N THR A 65 3.18 1.65 -1.32
CA THR A 65 2.65 0.52 -0.55
C THR A 65 3.65 0.17 0.56
N ARG A 66 3.16 0.09 1.81
CA ARG A 66 3.95 -0.44 2.93
C ARG A 66 3.73 -1.94 3.04
N VAL A 67 4.83 -2.67 3.11
CA VAL A 67 4.84 -4.11 3.39
C VAL A 67 5.34 -4.31 4.80
N HIS A 68 4.56 -5.01 5.62
CA HIS A 68 4.91 -5.37 6.99
C HIS A 68 5.12 -6.89 7.09
N PHE A 69 6.06 -7.30 7.96
CA PHE A 69 6.33 -8.69 8.30
C PHE A 69 6.96 -8.79 9.70
N PRO A 70 6.79 -9.94 10.40
CA PRO A 70 7.43 -10.14 11.70
C PRO A 70 8.96 -10.07 11.60
N PRO A 71 9.66 -9.57 12.63
CA PRO A 71 11.12 -9.41 12.62
C PRO A 71 11.86 -10.75 12.41
N ALA A 72 11.27 -11.88 12.84
CA ALA A 72 11.80 -13.21 12.57
C ALA A 72 11.90 -13.53 11.06
N ALA A 73 10.93 -13.10 10.26
CA ALA A 73 11.02 -13.19 8.79
C ALA A 73 11.99 -12.14 8.24
N GLY A 74 11.98 -10.93 8.80
CA GLY A 74 12.90 -9.86 8.46
C GLY A 74 14.38 -10.23 8.53
N ALA A 75 14.78 -11.02 9.54
CA ALA A 75 16.15 -11.55 9.64
C ALA A 75 16.55 -12.40 8.42
N THR A 76 15.67 -13.29 7.94
CA THR A 76 15.87 -14.11 6.74
C THR A 76 15.83 -13.27 5.46
N LEU A 77 14.99 -12.23 5.44
CA LEU A 77 14.75 -11.37 4.29
C LEU A 77 15.81 -10.28 4.10
N THR A 78 16.49 -9.84 5.15
CA THR A 78 17.50 -8.76 5.14
C THR A 78 18.54 -8.84 4.00
N PRO A 79 19.16 -10.01 3.67
CA PRO A 79 20.07 -10.10 2.53
C PRO A 79 19.37 -9.95 1.16
N LEU A 80 18.09 -10.33 1.06
CA LEU A 80 17.27 -10.26 -0.16
C LEU A 80 16.65 -8.86 -0.36
N LEU A 81 16.28 -8.18 0.73
CA LEU A 81 15.64 -6.87 0.76
C LEU A 81 16.66 -5.72 0.94
N ARG A 82 17.81 -5.79 0.26
CA ARG A 82 18.69 -4.61 0.18
C ARG A 82 18.01 -3.52 -0.66
N GLY A 83 18.22 -2.26 -0.28
CA GLY A 83 17.54 -1.11 -0.90
C GLY A 83 17.80 -1.03 -2.41
N GLY A 84 16.77 -0.70 -3.17
CA GLY A 84 16.84 -0.62 -4.63
C GLY A 84 16.64 -1.94 -5.38
N ARG A 85 16.43 -3.08 -4.69
CA ARG A 85 16.08 -4.37 -5.32
C ARG A 85 14.60 -4.47 -5.66
N THR A 86 14.27 -5.34 -6.61
CA THR A 86 12.87 -5.56 -7.05
C THR A 86 12.31 -6.81 -6.37
N VAL A 87 11.17 -6.67 -5.71
CA VAL A 87 10.51 -7.79 -5.02
C VAL A 87 9.05 -7.92 -5.41
N ARG A 88 8.59 -9.17 -5.37
CA ARG A 88 7.18 -9.56 -5.52
C ARG A 88 6.69 -10.05 -4.16
N VAL A 89 5.67 -9.39 -3.63
CA VAL A 89 5.08 -9.66 -2.33
C VAL A 89 3.65 -10.13 -2.52
N ILE A 90 3.30 -11.23 -1.87
CA ILE A 90 1.92 -11.70 -1.71
C ILE A 90 1.56 -11.52 -0.24
N GLY A 91 0.39 -10.97 0.03
CA GLY A 91 -0.03 -10.65 1.38
C GLY A 91 -1.49 -10.24 1.50
N VAL A 92 -1.91 -9.88 2.70
CA VAL A 92 -3.25 -9.34 2.99
C VAL A 92 -3.16 -7.82 3.06
N GLN A 93 -3.83 -7.13 2.12
CA GLN A 93 -3.86 -5.67 2.08
C GLN A 93 -5.03 -5.14 2.91
N HIS A 94 -4.77 -4.12 3.72
CA HIS A 94 -5.76 -3.41 4.51
C HIS A 94 -5.43 -1.90 4.59
N PRO A 95 -6.42 -1.01 4.82
CA PRO A 95 -6.16 0.41 5.03
C PRO A 95 -5.61 0.67 6.45
N GLY A 96 -4.52 1.42 6.54
CA GLY A 96 -3.91 1.86 7.80
C GLY A 96 -3.82 3.39 7.91
N PRO A 97 -3.45 3.92 9.09
CA PRO A 97 -3.45 5.36 9.38
C PRO A 97 -2.45 6.19 8.54
N GLN A 98 -1.56 5.52 7.80
CA GLN A 98 -0.51 6.15 7.01
C GLN A 98 -0.64 5.84 5.49
N GLY A 99 -1.67 5.10 5.08
CA GLY A 99 -1.85 4.57 3.72
C GLY A 99 -2.18 3.08 3.73
N LEU A 100 -2.08 2.43 2.57
CA LEU A 100 -2.30 0.98 2.44
C LEU A 100 -1.13 0.20 3.06
N VAL A 101 -1.47 -0.82 3.85
CA VAL A 101 -0.54 -1.75 4.49
C VAL A 101 -0.80 -3.15 3.92
N LEU A 102 0.27 -3.86 3.57
CA LEU A 102 0.26 -5.23 3.07
C LEU A 102 1.00 -6.14 4.05
N GLU A 103 0.28 -6.99 4.77
CA GLU A 103 0.86 -8.03 5.63
C GLU A 103 1.41 -9.14 4.75
N ALA A 104 2.73 -9.25 4.62
CA ALA A 104 3.34 -10.24 3.73
C ALA A 104 3.18 -11.67 4.27
N SER A 105 2.70 -12.58 3.42
CA SER A 105 2.72 -14.03 3.63
C SER A 105 3.75 -14.74 2.74
N SER A 106 4.20 -14.10 1.66
CA SER A 106 5.29 -14.59 0.83
C SER A 106 6.02 -13.45 0.13
N ILE A 107 7.34 -13.50 0.11
CA ILE A 107 8.20 -12.51 -0.54
C ILE A 107 9.19 -13.21 -1.45
N THR A 108 9.17 -12.85 -2.73
CA THR A 108 10.10 -13.31 -3.76
C THR A 108 11.02 -12.17 -4.16
N SER A 109 12.34 -12.38 -4.04
CA SER A 109 13.34 -11.54 -4.71
C SER A 109 13.27 -11.82 -6.21
N VAL A 110 12.93 -10.80 -7.01
CA VAL A 110 12.90 -10.95 -8.47
C VAL A 110 14.32 -11.05 -9.03
N ASP A 111 15.27 -10.36 -8.39
CA ASP A 111 16.67 -10.35 -8.77
C ASP A 111 17.38 -11.70 -8.51
N ASP A 112 17.05 -12.41 -7.41
CA ASP A 112 17.67 -13.70 -7.05
C ASP A 112 16.81 -14.92 -7.42
N GLY A 113 15.53 -14.73 -7.73
CA GLY A 113 14.54 -15.82 -7.84
C GLY A 113 14.17 -16.50 -6.52
N VAL A 114 14.78 -16.08 -5.39
CA VAL A 114 14.58 -16.69 -4.07
C VAL A 114 13.23 -16.26 -3.49
N THR A 115 12.40 -17.25 -3.12
CA THR A 115 11.14 -17.02 -2.41
C THR A 115 11.26 -17.44 -0.94
N VAL A 116 10.92 -16.53 -0.05
CA VAL A 116 10.80 -16.76 1.39
C VAL A 116 9.32 -16.67 1.73
N ASN A 117 8.74 -17.80 2.17
CA ASN A 117 7.43 -17.79 2.79
C ASN A 117 7.58 -17.09 4.15
N VAL A 118 6.72 -16.10 4.41
CA VAL A 118 6.63 -15.44 5.71
C VAL A 118 5.59 -16.25 6.49
N PRO A 119 5.99 -17.13 7.42
CA PRO A 119 5.02 -17.80 8.26
C PRO A 119 4.20 -16.74 8.98
N GLU A 120 2.88 -16.89 8.94
CA GLU A 120 1.95 -15.98 9.60
C GLU A 120 2.45 -15.72 11.03
N ALA A 121 2.64 -14.44 11.37
CA ALA A 121 3.07 -14.07 12.71
C ALA A 121 2.01 -14.60 13.67
N VAL A 122 2.32 -15.69 14.38
CA VAL A 122 1.43 -16.26 15.41
C VAL A 122 1.01 -15.07 16.27
N PRO A 123 -0.28 -14.67 16.27
CA PRO A 123 -0.70 -13.47 16.95
C PRO A 123 -0.27 -13.66 18.41
N PRO A 124 0.48 -12.69 18.99
CA PRO A 124 1.10 -12.87 20.30
C PRO A 124 0.01 -13.29 21.26
N ALA A 125 0.08 -14.56 21.69
CA ALA A 125 -1.07 -15.26 22.24
C ALA A 125 -1.71 -14.37 23.29
N ALA A 126 -2.96 -13.96 23.05
CA ALA A 126 -3.62 -12.98 23.89
C ALA A 126 -3.62 -13.52 25.32
N THR A 127 -2.72 -12.99 26.15
CA THR A 127 -2.54 -13.43 27.53
C THR A 127 -3.74 -12.94 28.31
N HIS A 128 -4.83 -13.70 28.20
CA HIS A 128 -5.93 -13.68 29.15
C HIS A 128 -5.33 -13.98 30.52
N ARG A 129 -5.18 -12.90 31.30
CA ARG A 129 -4.83 -12.93 32.70
C ARG A 129 -6.09 -12.84 33.54
#